data_AF-A0A7W8UM67-F1
#
_entry.id   AF-A0A7W8UM67-F1
#
_cell.length_a   1.000
_cell.length_b   1.000
_cell.length_c   1.000
_cell.angle_alpha   90.00
_cell.angle_beta   90.00
_cell.angle_gamma   90.00
#
_symmetry.space_group_name_H-M   'P 1'
#
loop_
_entity.id
_entity.type
_entity.pdbx_description
1 polymer ?
#
loop_
_entity_poly.entity_id
_entity_poly.type
_entity_poly.pdbx_seq_one_letter_code
_entity_poly.pdbx_strand_id
1 'polypeptide(L)'
;MSGLETAIRTALENADRDNPEVRARIYQSARQALEAGLRKQDITDADAVAHHRHRLETTIHAIEGEERDRLHPRQRPPEVPVPPVVEMPAPPVHRGEVTDIGSLIDSPVAAGEARSPEVVIHRSDESSLDNVHAGNADHLAAAPAGEERLTRGERATSMDFRPERAAGRRKPRKFFSRLLVWCVLLAFIGIGAWWAYTSGLLLTAAERDTSVANPPASTQPEDFTGNDGNAGNTATHTDQPVTIDPQNSFSADWIPVFKPDEADKIKSGPRARTENITENDGPAVRLISESGAADGNISVSVPASVLQQLAGKSSTIALTLQSTTDEPTQVTVECNFQSLGNCARHRFSVTREKSDALLQVKFDRSLAPNSPGTLTINSDLDGKARGINLFAIRILPGQ
;
A
#
# COMPACT_ATOMS: atom_id res chain seq x y z
N MET A 1 5.43 19.04 -28.76
CA MET A 1 4.17 18.74 -28.06
C MET A 1 3.39 17.73 -28.88
N SER A 2 2.91 16.66 -28.26
CA SER A 2 2.08 15.65 -28.93
C SER A 2 0.68 16.23 -29.19
N GLY A 3 0.02 15.91 -30.30
CA GLY A 3 -1.35 16.39 -30.57
C GLY A 3 -2.34 15.99 -29.47
N LEU A 4 -2.10 14.86 -28.80
CA LEU A 4 -2.91 14.37 -27.68
C LEU A 4 -2.65 15.14 -26.37
N GLU A 5 -1.42 15.63 -26.16
CA GLU A 5 -1.08 16.51 -25.03
C GLU A 5 -1.82 17.85 -25.16
N THR A 6 -1.81 18.46 -26.35
CA THR A 6 -2.55 19.70 -26.62
C THR A 6 -4.04 19.51 -26.38
N ALA A 7 -4.61 18.37 -26.81
CA ALA A 7 -6.02 18.06 -26.58
C ALA A 7 -6.37 17.93 -25.09
N ILE A 8 -5.49 17.32 -24.27
CA ILE A 8 -5.67 17.26 -22.82
C ILE A 8 -5.62 18.67 -22.21
N ARG A 9 -4.63 19.49 -22.58
CA ARG A 9 -4.52 20.86 -22.08
C ARG A 9 -5.76 21.68 -22.44
N THR A 10 -6.22 21.65 -23.70
CA THR A 10 -7.44 22.35 -24.13
C THR A 10 -8.71 21.81 -23.45
N ALA A 11 -8.83 20.50 -23.26
CA ALA A 11 -9.96 19.91 -22.53
C ALA A 11 -10.00 20.38 -21.07
N LEU A 12 -8.83 20.46 -20.43
CA LEU A 12 -8.71 21.09 -19.12
C LEU A 12 -9.09 22.58 -19.20
N GLU A 13 -8.71 23.36 -20.23
CA GLU A 13 -9.02 24.81 -20.31
C GLU A 13 -10.52 25.08 -20.32
N ASN A 14 -11.25 24.20 -20.99
CA ASN A 14 -12.70 24.32 -21.16
C ASN A 14 -13.50 23.69 -20.00
N ALA A 15 -12.84 22.99 -19.08
CA ALA A 15 -13.47 22.30 -17.96
C ALA A 15 -13.11 22.97 -16.62
N ASP A 16 -13.80 22.58 -15.55
CA ASP A 16 -13.46 23.01 -14.20
C ASP A 16 -12.16 22.34 -13.74
N ARG A 17 -11.04 23.04 -13.95
CA ARG A 17 -9.69 22.58 -13.62
C ARG A 17 -9.42 22.49 -12.15
N ASP A 18 -10.18 23.18 -11.31
CA ASP A 18 -9.94 23.21 -9.87
C ASP A 18 -10.53 21.95 -9.20
N ASN A 19 -11.54 21.33 -9.85
CA ASN A 19 -12.17 20.10 -9.39
C ASN A 19 -11.36 18.83 -9.74
N PRO A 20 -10.87 18.06 -8.75
CA PRO A 20 -10.08 16.84 -8.99
C PRO A 20 -10.86 15.74 -9.73
N GLU A 21 -12.17 15.63 -9.54
CA GLU A 21 -13.00 14.60 -10.19
C GLU A 21 -13.14 14.85 -11.70
N VAL A 22 -13.26 16.13 -12.09
CA VAL A 22 -13.34 16.55 -13.49
C VAL A 22 -12.01 16.30 -14.20
N ARG A 23 -10.88 16.63 -13.55
CA ARG A 23 -9.53 16.32 -14.06
C ARG A 23 -9.34 14.81 -14.25
N ALA A 24 -9.70 13.99 -13.26
CA ALA A 24 -9.58 12.54 -13.32
C ALA A 24 -10.39 11.94 -14.50
N ARG A 25 -11.62 12.43 -14.73
CA ARG A 25 -12.43 12.01 -15.89
C ARG A 25 -11.78 12.37 -17.22
N ILE A 26 -11.18 13.55 -17.34
CA ILE A 26 -10.46 13.97 -18.56
C ILE A 26 -9.27 13.06 -18.82
N TYR A 27 -8.46 12.74 -17.81
CA TYR A 27 -7.34 11.81 -17.95
C TYR A 27 -7.79 10.39 -18.32
N GLN A 28 -8.88 9.90 -17.73
CA GLN A 28 -9.47 8.62 -18.11
C GLN A 28 -9.91 8.61 -19.59
N SER A 29 -10.54 9.69 -20.05
CA SER A 29 -10.94 9.82 -21.45
C SER A 29 -9.74 9.85 -22.41
N ALA A 30 -8.63 10.47 -22.01
CA ALA A 30 -7.40 10.53 -22.79
C ALA A 30 -6.74 9.15 -22.95
N ARG A 31 -6.74 8.32 -21.87
CA ARG A 31 -6.27 6.93 -21.92
C ARG A 31 -7.10 6.09 -22.89
N GLN A 32 -8.44 6.22 -22.83
CA GLN A 32 -9.34 5.54 -23.75
C GLN A 32 -9.13 6.00 -25.21
N ALA A 33 -8.91 7.29 -25.43
CA ALA A 33 -8.63 7.84 -26.76
C ALA A 33 -7.29 7.34 -27.32
N LEU A 34 -6.27 7.19 -26.48
CA LEU A 34 -4.99 6.59 -26.88
C LEU A 34 -5.18 5.14 -27.33
N GLU A 35 -5.90 4.33 -26.54
CA GLU A 35 -6.16 2.93 -26.90
C GLU A 35 -6.98 2.80 -28.19
N ALA A 36 -7.99 3.65 -28.37
CA ALA A 36 -8.78 3.69 -29.60
C ALA A 36 -7.94 4.14 -30.80
N GLY A 37 -7.01 5.08 -30.60
CA GLY A 37 -6.06 5.55 -31.62
C GLY A 37 -5.07 4.47 -32.05
N LEU A 38 -4.47 3.77 -31.09
CA LEU A 38 -3.53 2.67 -31.34
C LEU A 38 -4.22 1.50 -32.08
N ARG A 39 -5.44 1.14 -31.68
CA ARG A 39 -6.26 0.14 -32.39
C ARG A 39 -6.57 0.56 -33.83
N LYS A 40 -6.88 1.84 -34.07
CA LYS A 40 -7.13 2.36 -35.43
C LYS A 40 -5.90 2.37 -36.34
N GLN A 41 -4.71 2.48 -35.75
CA GLN A 41 -3.43 2.45 -36.46
C GLN A 41 -2.91 1.02 -36.68
N ASP A 42 -3.69 0.01 -36.27
CA ASP A 42 -3.34 -1.41 -36.29
C ASP A 42 -2.03 -1.74 -35.55
N ILE A 43 -1.68 -0.91 -34.57
CA ILE A 43 -0.52 -1.12 -33.70
C ILE A 43 -0.96 -2.09 -32.60
N THR A 44 -0.69 -3.38 -32.83
CA THR A 44 -1.06 -4.48 -31.93
C THR A 44 0.12 -5.05 -31.14
N ASP A 45 1.34 -4.57 -31.41
CA ASP A 45 2.53 -4.94 -30.67
C ASP A 45 2.43 -4.50 -29.20
N ALA A 46 2.61 -5.44 -28.28
CA ALA A 46 2.42 -5.23 -26.85
C ALA A 46 3.44 -4.23 -26.27
N ASP A 47 4.68 -4.29 -26.76
CA ASP A 47 5.76 -3.41 -26.29
C ASP A 47 5.58 -1.98 -26.79
N ALA A 48 5.18 -1.81 -28.06
CA ALA A 48 4.82 -0.50 -28.60
C ALA A 48 3.65 0.14 -27.85
N VAL A 49 2.58 -0.62 -27.55
CA VAL A 49 1.42 -0.12 -26.77
C VAL A 49 1.84 0.28 -25.35
N ALA A 50 2.68 -0.52 -24.69
CA ALA A 50 3.20 -0.20 -23.37
C ALA A 50 4.03 1.10 -23.38
N HIS A 51 4.88 1.29 -24.40
CA HIS A 51 5.66 2.52 -24.56
C HIS A 51 4.76 3.75 -24.74
N HIS A 52 3.73 3.65 -25.58
CA HIS A 52 2.78 4.74 -25.79
C HIS A 52 1.96 5.07 -24.53
N ARG A 53 1.55 4.07 -23.77
CA ARG A 53 0.87 4.26 -22.47
C ARG A 53 1.78 4.95 -21.47
N HIS A 54 3.02 4.48 -21.33
CA HIS A 54 3.98 5.07 -20.40
C HIS A 54 4.24 6.55 -20.73
N ARG A 55 4.41 6.87 -22.03
CA ARG A 55 4.58 8.26 -22.48
C ARG A 55 3.38 9.15 -22.13
N LEU A 56 2.15 8.62 -22.25
CA LEU A 56 0.94 9.34 -21.85
C LEU A 56 0.89 9.58 -20.33
N GLU A 57 1.16 8.56 -19.52
CA GLU A 57 1.17 8.69 -18.06
C GLU A 57 2.21 9.73 -17.61
N THR A 58 3.42 9.70 -18.15
CA THR A 58 4.45 10.71 -17.84
C THR A 58 3.98 12.13 -18.17
N THR A 59 3.25 12.30 -19.27
CA THR A 59 2.68 13.59 -19.67
C THR A 59 1.57 14.03 -18.71
N ILE A 60 0.68 13.12 -18.30
CA ILE A 60 -0.38 13.40 -17.32
C ILE A 60 0.22 13.79 -15.97
N HIS A 61 1.25 13.07 -15.50
CA HIS A 61 1.94 13.40 -14.25
C HIS A 61 2.59 14.78 -14.29
N ALA A 62 3.22 15.16 -15.40
CA ALA A 62 3.79 16.48 -15.59
C ALA A 62 2.71 17.58 -15.54
N ILE A 63 1.61 17.41 -16.28
CA ILE A 63 0.48 18.35 -16.28
C ILE A 63 -0.14 18.45 -14.88
N GLU A 64 -0.31 17.35 -14.16
CA GLU A 64 -0.88 17.41 -12.81
C GLU A 64 0.06 18.05 -11.80
N GLY A 65 1.37 17.92 -11.98
CA GLY A 65 2.37 18.71 -11.26
C GLY A 65 2.19 20.21 -11.50
N GLU A 66 2.09 20.63 -12.76
CA GLU A 66 1.83 22.03 -13.15
C GLU A 66 0.52 22.56 -12.54
N GLU A 67 -0.56 21.78 -12.57
CA GLU A 67 -1.86 22.19 -12.00
C GLU A 67 -1.83 22.22 -10.46
N ARG A 68 -1.13 21.30 -9.78
CA ARG A 68 -0.92 21.36 -8.32
C ARG A 68 -0.08 22.57 -7.91
N ASP A 69 0.98 22.87 -8.65
CA ASP A 69 1.85 24.02 -8.39
C ASP A 69 1.09 25.34 -8.54
N ARG A 70 0.17 25.40 -9.51
CA ARG A 70 -0.73 26.54 -9.71
C ARG A 70 -1.71 26.72 -8.54
N LEU A 71 -2.26 25.63 -8.02
CA LEU A 71 -3.23 25.68 -6.91
C LEU A 71 -2.57 25.87 -5.54
N HIS A 72 -1.37 25.32 -5.35
CA HIS A 72 -0.63 25.34 -4.08
C HIS A 72 0.86 25.67 -4.25
N PRO A 73 1.20 26.93 -4.59
CA PRO A 73 2.60 27.36 -4.84
C PRO A 73 3.56 27.18 -3.65
N ARG A 74 3.02 26.96 -2.44
CA ARG A 74 3.77 26.85 -1.18
C ARG A 74 4.15 25.42 -0.79
N GLN A 75 3.71 24.41 -1.53
CA GLN A 75 4.03 23.00 -1.23
C GLN A 75 5.26 22.47 -1.99
N ARG A 76 6.05 23.35 -2.62
CA ARG A 76 7.31 22.94 -3.23
C ARG A 76 8.32 22.55 -2.13
N PRO A 77 9.02 21.40 -2.24
CA PRO A 77 10.30 21.22 -1.56
C PRO A 77 11.22 22.39 -1.97
N PRO A 78 11.97 23.01 -1.03
CA PRO A 78 12.80 24.16 -1.38
C PRO A 78 13.77 23.77 -2.50
N GLU A 79 13.72 24.52 -3.60
CA GLU A 79 14.65 24.37 -4.71
C GLU A 79 16.01 24.84 -4.21
N VAL A 80 16.84 23.87 -3.82
CA VAL A 80 18.21 24.11 -3.34
C VAL A 80 18.97 24.76 -4.50
N PRO A 81 19.51 25.98 -4.34
CA PRO A 81 20.35 26.59 -5.35
C PRO A 81 21.56 25.69 -5.57
N VAL A 82 21.67 25.10 -6.76
CA VAL A 82 22.86 24.34 -7.15
C VAL A 82 24.00 25.35 -7.27
N PRO A 83 25.06 25.29 -6.45
CA PRO A 83 26.20 26.17 -6.60
C PRO A 83 26.88 25.91 -7.95
N PRO A 84 27.51 26.93 -8.57
CA PRO A 84 28.18 26.76 -9.85
C PRO A 84 29.27 25.69 -9.73
N VAL A 85 29.23 24.72 -10.66
CA VAL A 85 30.26 23.68 -10.79
C VAL A 85 31.61 24.35 -10.98
N VAL A 86 32.48 24.26 -9.98
CA VAL A 86 33.88 24.61 -10.13
C VAL A 86 34.54 23.45 -10.88
N GLU A 87 34.98 23.73 -12.11
CA GLU A 87 35.69 22.77 -12.96
C GLU A 87 37.05 22.46 -12.31
N MET A 88 37.16 21.31 -11.67
CA MET A 88 38.40 20.85 -11.05
C MET A 88 39.36 20.33 -12.13
N PRO A 89 40.66 20.72 -12.10
CA PRO A 89 41.63 20.24 -13.08
C PRO A 89 41.95 18.76 -12.84
N ALA A 90 42.07 18.01 -13.95
CA ALA A 90 42.31 16.57 -13.92
C ALA A 90 43.66 16.22 -13.25
N PRO A 91 43.72 15.14 -12.45
CA PRO A 91 44.95 14.74 -11.77
C PRO A 91 45.99 14.18 -12.77
N PRO A 92 47.30 14.32 -12.49
CA PRO A 92 48.36 13.90 -13.39
C PRO A 92 48.45 12.37 -13.45
N VAL A 93 48.47 11.85 -14.68
CA VAL A 93 48.68 10.42 -14.96
C VAL A 93 50.15 10.06 -14.67
N HIS A 94 50.39 9.25 -13.64
CA HIS A 94 51.71 8.64 -13.42
C HIS A 94 51.93 7.49 -14.41
N ARG A 95 52.85 7.71 -15.36
CA ARG A 95 53.38 6.68 -16.25
C ARG A 95 54.35 5.81 -15.43
N GLY A 96 53.91 4.61 -15.08
CA GLY A 96 54.75 3.58 -14.48
C GLY A 96 55.76 3.04 -15.49
N GLU A 97 57.03 3.12 -15.11
CA GLU A 97 58.21 2.63 -15.83
C GLU A 97 58.25 1.10 -15.73
N VAL A 98 58.40 0.43 -16.88
CA VAL A 98 58.49 -1.03 -16.99
C VAL A 98 59.97 -1.41 -16.84
N THR A 99 60.31 -2.10 -15.75
CA THR A 99 61.57 -2.84 -15.65
C THR A 99 61.30 -4.33 -15.48
N ASP A 100 61.76 -5.02 -16.52
CA ASP A 100 61.95 -6.44 -16.76
C ASP A 100 62.76 -7.15 -15.67
N ILE A 101 62.21 -8.21 -15.06
CA ILE A 101 62.98 -9.36 -14.54
C ILE A 101 62.13 -10.62 -14.71
N GLY A 102 62.64 -11.55 -15.53
CA GLY A 102 61.95 -12.76 -15.94
C GLY A 102 62.05 -13.98 -15.03
N SER A 103 61.21 -14.95 -15.42
CA SER A 103 61.32 -16.42 -15.30
C SER A 103 61.35 -17.06 -13.92
N LEU A 104 60.32 -17.87 -13.64
CA LEU A 104 60.44 -19.30 -13.26
C LEU A 104 59.06 -19.99 -13.28
N ILE A 105 58.82 -20.77 -14.35
CA ILE A 105 58.23 -22.13 -14.45
C ILE A 105 57.17 -22.54 -13.39
N ASP A 106 55.91 -22.85 -13.77
CA ASP A 106 55.46 -24.17 -14.23
C ASP A 106 53.92 -24.17 -14.45
N SER A 107 53.47 -24.80 -15.53
CA SER A 107 52.05 -24.92 -15.89
C SER A 107 51.62 -26.39 -15.77
N PRO A 108 50.49 -26.67 -15.11
CA PRO A 108 49.68 -27.81 -15.49
C PRO A 108 48.33 -27.38 -16.07
N VAL A 109 48.12 -27.81 -17.32
CA VAL A 109 46.85 -27.86 -18.04
C VAL A 109 45.88 -28.77 -17.29
N ALA A 110 44.70 -28.25 -16.94
CA ALA A 110 43.57 -29.04 -16.49
C ALA A 110 42.49 -29.05 -17.58
N ALA A 111 42.46 -30.14 -18.34
CA ALA A 111 41.34 -30.52 -19.18
C ALA A 111 40.21 -31.05 -18.28
N GLY A 112 39.03 -30.45 -18.37
CA GLY A 112 37.84 -30.83 -17.61
C GLY A 112 36.62 -30.91 -18.53
N GLU A 113 36.28 -32.14 -18.89
CA GLU A 113 35.16 -32.59 -19.70
C GLU A 113 33.79 -32.09 -19.20
N ALA A 114 32.99 -31.46 -20.06
CA ALA A 114 31.59 -31.15 -19.78
C ALA A 114 30.73 -32.41 -20.02
N ARG A 115 30.26 -33.05 -18.93
CA ARG A 115 29.23 -34.09 -18.98
C ARG A 115 27.84 -33.49 -18.75
N SER A 116 26.99 -33.60 -19.77
CA SER A 116 25.54 -33.42 -19.71
C SER A 116 24.89 -34.51 -18.86
N PRO A 117 23.81 -34.25 -18.11
CA PRO A 117 22.97 -35.30 -17.58
C PRO A 117 21.82 -35.60 -18.55
N GLU A 118 21.82 -36.83 -19.05
CA GLU A 118 20.70 -37.51 -19.68
C GLU A 118 19.72 -37.96 -18.57
N VAL A 119 18.49 -37.47 -18.61
CA VAL A 119 17.43 -37.92 -17.69
C VAL A 119 16.49 -38.86 -18.44
N VAL A 120 16.46 -40.08 -17.94
CA VAL A 120 15.68 -41.23 -18.37
C VAL A 120 14.18 -40.96 -18.20
N ILE A 121 13.42 -41.15 -19.29
CA ILE A 121 11.96 -41.17 -19.27
C ILE A 121 11.50 -42.54 -18.80
N HIS A 122 10.92 -42.62 -17.60
CA HIS A 122 10.12 -43.77 -17.19
C HIS A 122 8.64 -43.56 -17.55
N ARG A 123 8.19 -44.39 -18.49
CA ARG A 123 6.78 -44.67 -18.78
C ARG A 123 6.26 -45.64 -17.71
N SER A 124 5.16 -45.28 -17.06
CA SER A 124 4.22 -46.24 -16.48
C SER A 124 2.81 -45.69 -16.63
N ASP A 125 2.01 -46.51 -17.27
CA ASP A 125 0.63 -46.30 -17.67
C ASP A 125 -0.35 -46.63 -16.53
N GLU A 126 -1.60 -46.24 -16.74
CA GLU A 126 -2.83 -46.75 -16.11
C GLU A 126 -3.25 -46.20 -14.74
N SER A 127 -4.17 -45.23 -14.76
CA SER A 127 -5.47 -45.39 -14.07
C SER A 127 -6.52 -44.45 -14.66
N SER A 128 -7.43 -45.09 -15.37
CA SER A 128 -8.73 -44.60 -15.84
C SER A 128 -9.55 -43.99 -14.71
N LEU A 129 -10.13 -42.79 -14.94
CA LEU A 129 -11.44 -42.42 -14.40
C LEU A 129 -12.23 -41.62 -15.43
N ASP A 130 -13.31 -42.27 -15.83
CA ASP A 130 -14.45 -41.87 -16.63
C ASP A 130 -15.00 -40.42 -16.46
N ASN A 131 -15.35 -39.87 -17.62
CA ASN A 131 -16.60 -39.13 -17.91
C ASN A 131 -17.02 -37.95 -17.03
N VAL A 132 -16.67 -36.73 -17.46
CA VAL A 132 -17.58 -35.57 -17.34
C VAL A 132 -17.46 -34.71 -18.60
N HIS A 133 -18.48 -34.75 -19.46
CA HIS A 133 -18.63 -33.87 -20.62
C HIS A 133 -19.49 -32.66 -20.23
N ALA A 134 -19.06 -31.46 -20.63
CA ALA A 134 -19.79 -30.21 -20.45
C ALA A 134 -20.97 -30.14 -21.42
N GLY A 135 -22.19 -30.05 -20.88
CA GLY A 135 -23.40 -29.83 -21.66
C GLY A 135 -23.57 -28.34 -22.00
N ASN A 136 -23.40 -28.00 -23.28
CA ASN A 136 -23.91 -26.78 -23.88
C ASN A 136 -25.42 -26.91 -24.09
N ALA A 137 -26.19 -25.98 -23.52
CA ALA A 137 -27.61 -25.83 -23.83
C ALA A 137 -27.83 -24.40 -24.38
N ASP A 138 -27.61 -24.28 -25.68
CA ASP A 138 -28.01 -23.15 -26.51
C ASP A 138 -29.32 -23.56 -27.19
N HIS A 139 -30.44 -22.98 -26.79
CA HIS A 139 -31.74 -23.22 -27.42
C HIS A 139 -32.23 -21.94 -28.09
N LEU A 140 -31.81 -21.77 -29.34
CA LEU A 140 -32.50 -20.97 -30.35
C LEU A 140 -33.24 -21.93 -31.28
N ALA A 141 -34.57 -21.88 -31.27
CA ALA A 141 -35.39 -22.54 -32.28
C ALA A 141 -36.31 -21.50 -32.94
N ALA A 142 -36.24 -21.51 -34.27
CA ALA A 142 -36.86 -20.59 -35.19
C ALA A 142 -38.37 -20.82 -35.38
N ALA A 143 -39.03 -19.75 -35.87
CA ALA A 143 -40.38 -19.71 -36.46
C ALA A 143 -40.45 -20.56 -37.77
N PRO A 144 -41.58 -20.74 -38.50
CA PRO A 144 -42.54 -19.67 -38.90
C PRO A 144 -44.02 -20.09 -39.09
N ALA A 145 -44.88 -19.11 -39.39
CA ALA A 145 -45.94 -19.12 -40.42
C ALA A 145 -47.23 -18.38 -40.00
N GLY A 146 -47.76 -17.54 -40.89
CA GLY A 146 -49.19 -17.28 -40.99
C GLY A 146 -49.63 -15.83 -40.86
N GLU A 147 -49.59 -15.11 -41.99
CA GLU A 147 -50.28 -13.84 -42.21
C GLU A 147 -51.82 -13.99 -42.25
N GLU A 148 -52.48 -12.86 -41.96
CA GLU A 148 -53.85 -12.44 -42.31
C GLU A 148 -55.07 -13.22 -41.75
N ARG A 149 -55.97 -12.51 -41.06
CA ARG A 149 -57.12 -11.83 -41.72
C ARG A 149 -58.10 -11.22 -40.71
N LEU A 150 -58.39 -9.94 -40.93
CA LEU A 150 -59.50 -9.18 -40.36
C LEU A 150 -60.84 -9.87 -40.63
N THR A 151 -61.67 -10.05 -39.59
CA THR A 151 -63.13 -10.01 -39.72
C THR A 151 -63.75 -9.19 -38.60
N ARG A 152 -64.72 -8.38 -39.01
CA ARG A 152 -65.46 -7.39 -38.23
C ARG A 152 -66.88 -7.91 -38.06
N GLY A 153 -67.38 -7.84 -36.82
CA GLY A 153 -68.81 -7.70 -36.51
C GLY A 153 -69.46 -8.88 -35.81
N GLU A 154 -69.80 -8.72 -34.52
CA GLU A 154 -71.17 -8.90 -34.00
C GLU A 154 -71.21 -8.38 -32.54
N ARG A 155 -72.37 -7.89 -32.12
CA ARG A 155 -72.67 -7.13 -30.89
C ARG A 155 -73.09 -8.02 -29.71
N ALA A 156 -72.91 -7.47 -28.50
CA ALA A 156 -73.61 -7.74 -27.22
C ALA A 156 -73.37 -9.13 -26.58
N THR A 157 -73.09 -9.29 -25.28
CA THR A 157 -73.92 -8.84 -24.15
C THR A 157 -73.14 -9.02 -22.83
N SER A 158 -73.51 -8.20 -21.83
CA SER A 158 -73.32 -8.38 -20.36
C SER A 158 -71.91 -8.53 -19.79
N MET A 159 -71.35 -7.41 -19.33
CA MET A 159 -70.45 -7.38 -18.18
C MET A 159 -71.30 -7.27 -16.91
N ASP A 160 -71.19 -8.24 -16.01
CA ASP A 160 -71.58 -8.12 -14.60
C ASP A 160 -70.35 -8.35 -13.73
N PHE A 161 -69.55 -7.29 -13.55
CA PHE A 161 -68.65 -7.18 -12.41
C PHE A 161 -69.08 -5.96 -11.61
N ARG A 162 -69.61 -6.21 -10.42
CA ARG A 162 -70.04 -5.21 -9.44
C ARG A 162 -68.85 -4.91 -8.52
N PRO A 163 -68.09 -3.82 -8.71
CA PRO A 163 -67.04 -3.45 -7.78
C PRO A 163 -67.66 -2.90 -6.50
N GLU A 164 -67.38 -3.61 -5.42
CA GLU A 164 -67.75 -3.24 -4.07
C GLU A 164 -66.99 -1.98 -3.63
N ARG A 165 -67.76 -0.97 -3.22
CA ARG A 165 -67.36 0.19 -2.40
C ARG A 165 -66.27 1.11 -2.97
N ALA A 166 -66.74 2.10 -3.74
CA ALA A 166 -66.04 3.37 -3.93
C ALA A 166 -65.80 4.04 -2.55
N ALA A 167 -64.57 3.92 -2.05
CA ALA A 167 -64.11 4.70 -0.91
C ALA A 167 -64.18 6.19 -1.30
N GLY A 168 -65.06 6.94 -0.63
CA GLY A 168 -65.25 8.36 -0.84
C GLY A 168 -63.91 9.10 -0.78
N ARG A 169 -63.57 9.78 -1.88
CA ARG A 169 -62.33 10.54 -2.05
C ARG A 169 -62.26 11.64 -0.98
N ARG A 170 -61.57 11.36 0.14
CA ARG A 170 -61.31 12.38 1.16
C ARG A 170 -60.47 13.47 0.53
N LYS A 171 -61.06 14.67 0.42
CA LYS A 171 -60.40 15.87 -0.11
C LYS A 171 -59.10 16.08 0.67
N PRO A 172 -57.91 16.07 0.03
CA PRO A 172 -56.67 16.19 0.77
C PRO A 172 -56.65 17.58 1.41
N ARG A 173 -56.62 17.63 2.75
CA ARG A 173 -56.36 18.87 3.48
C ARG A 173 -54.90 19.25 3.21
N LYS A 174 -54.68 19.97 2.09
CA LYS A 174 -53.37 20.46 1.64
C LYS A 174 -52.65 21.36 2.67
N PHE A 175 -53.32 21.76 3.74
CA PHE A 175 -52.75 22.53 4.83
C PHE A 175 -51.74 21.73 5.67
N PHE A 176 -52.03 20.47 6.02
CA PHE A 176 -51.13 19.67 6.86
C PHE A 176 -49.87 19.21 6.12
N SER A 177 -49.99 18.91 4.83
CA SER A 177 -48.84 18.57 3.98
C SER A 177 -47.94 19.79 3.75
N ARG A 178 -48.51 20.99 3.56
CA ARG A 178 -47.71 22.23 3.46
C ARG A 178 -47.04 22.60 4.77
N LEU A 179 -47.71 22.37 5.91
CA LEU A 179 -47.14 22.58 7.24
C LEU A 179 -45.96 21.64 7.49
N LEU A 180 -46.08 20.35 7.15
CA LEU A 180 -45.00 19.37 7.31
C LEU A 180 -43.78 19.74 6.46
N VAL A 181 -43.97 20.13 5.20
CA VAL A 181 -42.86 20.58 4.35
C VAL A 181 -42.17 21.81 4.95
N TRP A 182 -42.93 22.77 5.47
CA TRP A 182 -42.37 23.94 6.15
C TRP A 182 -41.60 23.56 7.44
N CYS A 183 -42.11 22.64 8.25
CA CYS A 183 -41.42 22.15 9.43
C CYS A 183 -40.11 21.45 9.08
N VAL A 184 -40.09 20.60 8.05
CA VAL A 184 -38.88 19.93 7.58
C VAL A 184 -37.86 20.94 7.06
N LEU A 185 -38.30 21.93 6.29
CA LEU A 185 -37.43 22.98 5.76
C LEU A 185 -36.81 23.81 6.89
N LEU A 186 -37.59 24.19 7.91
CA LEU A 186 -37.07 24.89 9.09
C LEU A 186 -36.11 24.02 9.91
N ALA A 187 -36.37 22.71 10.01
CA ALA A 187 -35.46 21.80 10.70
C ALA A 187 -34.11 21.70 9.98
N PHE A 188 -34.08 21.60 8.65
CA PHE A 188 -32.84 21.59 7.87
C PHE A 188 -32.05 22.90 8.02
N ILE A 189 -32.74 24.05 7.98
CA ILE A 189 -32.08 25.36 8.21
C ILE A 189 -31.52 25.44 9.63
N GLY A 190 -32.29 24.99 10.64
CA GLY A 190 -31.85 24.99 12.03
C GLY A 190 -30.63 24.09 12.26
N ILE A 191 -30.64 22.88 11.71
CA ILE A 191 -29.50 21.95 11.78
C ILE A 191 -28.29 22.52 11.02
N GLY A 192 -28.50 23.11 9.85
CA GLY A 192 -27.42 23.74 9.07
C GLY A 192 -26.79 24.93 9.79
N ALA A 193 -27.61 25.80 10.39
CA ALA A 193 -27.14 26.95 11.18
C ALA A 193 -26.44 26.50 12.47
N TRP A 194 -27.00 25.52 13.17
CA TRP A 194 -26.36 24.91 14.34
C TRP A 194 -25.01 24.30 13.98
N TRP A 195 -24.97 23.50 12.91
CA TRP A 195 -23.74 22.88 12.43
C TRP A 195 -22.69 23.91 12.05
N ALA A 196 -23.04 24.96 11.30
CA ALA A 196 -22.12 26.03 10.93
C ALA A 196 -21.56 26.78 12.14
N TYR A 197 -22.36 26.98 13.18
CA TYR A 197 -21.92 27.56 14.45
C TYR A 197 -20.97 26.62 15.20
N THR A 198 -21.27 25.32 15.27
CA THR A 198 -20.44 24.34 16.01
C THR A 198 -19.16 23.93 15.29
N SER A 199 -19.14 23.94 13.96
CA SER A 199 -17.98 23.54 13.14
C SER A 199 -16.88 24.60 13.12
N GLY A 200 -17.08 25.71 13.85
CA GLY A 200 -16.14 26.81 13.95
C GLY A 200 -15.90 27.51 12.61
N LEU A 201 -16.83 27.40 11.65
CA LEU A 201 -16.68 27.90 10.27
C LEU A 201 -16.59 29.43 10.20
N LEU A 202 -17.15 30.10 11.22
CA LEU A 202 -17.14 31.55 11.40
C LEU A 202 -15.89 32.07 12.14
N LEU A 203 -15.05 31.20 12.73
CA LEU A 203 -13.79 31.64 13.34
C LEU A 203 -12.77 32.00 12.26
N THR A 204 -11.99 33.04 12.52
CA THR A 204 -10.94 33.50 11.63
C THR A 204 -9.76 32.51 11.65
N ALA A 205 -8.92 32.51 10.60
CA ALA A 205 -7.78 31.59 10.50
C ALA A 205 -6.85 31.67 11.73
N ALA A 206 -6.69 32.86 12.31
CA ALA A 206 -5.87 33.09 13.49
C ALA A 206 -6.45 32.47 14.78
N GLU A 207 -7.77 32.33 14.91
CA GLU A 207 -8.40 31.70 16.08
C GLU A 207 -8.47 30.17 15.97
N ARG A 208 -8.37 29.62 14.75
CA ARG A 208 -8.23 28.17 14.55
C ARG A 208 -6.82 27.65 14.86
N ASP A 209 -5.82 28.53 14.81
CA ASP A 209 -4.40 28.20 14.98
C ASP A 209 -3.92 28.23 16.45
N THR A 210 -4.80 28.41 17.43
CA THR A 210 -4.38 28.64 18.83
C THR A 210 -4.19 27.37 19.67
N SER A 211 -4.17 26.17 19.08
CA SER A 211 -3.99 24.93 19.86
C SER A 211 -2.53 24.59 20.17
N VAL A 212 -1.56 25.26 19.54
CA VAL A 212 -0.13 25.17 19.90
C VAL A 212 0.53 26.51 19.55
N ALA A 213 1.33 27.08 20.47
CA ALA A 213 2.19 28.20 20.12
C ALA A 213 3.16 27.73 19.03
N ASN A 214 2.96 28.20 17.80
CA ASN A 214 3.87 27.97 16.68
C ASN A 214 4.84 29.15 16.61
N PRO A 215 5.96 29.15 17.36
CA PRO A 215 7.01 30.15 17.13
C PRO A 215 7.48 30.04 15.68
N PRO A 216 7.88 31.15 15.03
CA PRO A 216 8.39 31.08 13.67
C PRO A 216 9.54 30.07 13.63
N ALA A 217 9.47 29.13 12.69
CA ALA A 217 10.48 28.08 12.53
C ALA A 217 11.86 28.71 12.33
N SER A 218 12.67 28.71 13.39
CA SER A 218 14.08 29.07 13.32
C SER A 218 14.89 27.79 13.24
N THR A 219 15.51 27.52 12.09
CA THR A 219 16.56 26.51 11.99
C THR A 219 17.86 27.15 12.42
N GLN A 220 18.37 26.80 13.62
CA GLN A 220 19.79 26.99 13.86
C GLN A 220 20.54 25.83 13.19
N PRO A 221 21.60 26.09 12.42
CA PRO A 221 22.51 25.05 12.00
C PRO A 221 23.23 24.53 13.25
N GLU A 222 22.97 23.28 13.60
CA GLU A 222 23.82 22.55 14.55
C GLU A 222 25.17 22.32 13.86
N ASP A 223 26.23 22.93 14.40
CA ASP A 223 27.60 22.79 13.93
C ASP A 223 28.05 21.32 14.12
N PHE A 224 27.90 20.52 13.07
CA PHE A 224 28.50 19.19 12.99
C PHE A 224 30.01 19.36 12.70
N THR A 225 30.81 19.46 13.74
CA THR A 225 32.27 19.38 13.61
C THR A 225 32.67 17.93 13.33
N GLY A 226 32.96 17.62 12.07
CA GLY A 226 33.68 16.40 11.71
C GLY A 226 35.01 16.34 12.46
N ASN A 227 35.13 15.37 13.37
CA ASN A 227 36.40 15.12 14.05
C ASN A 227 37.31 14.32 13.12
N ASP A 228 37.95 15.04 12.20
CA ASP A 228 38.95 14.50 11.28
C ASP A 228 40.30 14.44 12.01
N GLY A 229 40.41 13.48 12.93
CA GLY A 229 41.51 13.44 13.88
C GLY A 229 41.85 12.04 14.34
N ASN A 230 41.99 11.08 13.43
CA ASN A 230 42.90 9.96 13.68
C ASN A 230 43.43 9.34 12.37
N ALA A 231 44.71 9.58 12.10
CA ALA A 231 45.47 8.84 11.13
C ALA A 231 45.66 7.39 11.63
N GLY A 232 45.31 6.42 10.80
CA GLY A 232 45.69 5.02 10.97
C GLY A 232 44.53 4.06 11.18
N ASN A 233 43.85 3.68 10.09
CA ASN A 233 43.78 2.29 9.65
C ASN A 233 42.94 2.18 8.36
N THR A 234 43.58 1.62 7.35
CA THR A 234 43.00 1.25 6.05
C THR A 234 41.89 0.22 6.20
N ALA A 235 40.65 0.62 5.88
CA ALA A 235 39.61 -0.30 5.43
C ALA A 235 38.88 0.35 4.25
N THR A 236 38.89 -0.33 3.12
CA THR A 236 38.25 0.02 1.86
C THR A 236 36.72 0.02 2.03
N HIS A 237 36.11 1.18 2.21
CA HIS A 237 34.68 1.36 2.00
C HIS A 237 34.44 1.80 0.56
N THR A 238 33.94 0.87 -0.27
CA THR A 238 33.28 1.20 -1.53
C THR A 238 31.93 1.84 -1.20
N ASP A 239 31.86 3.17 -1.27
CA ASP A 239 30.59 3.92 -1.27
C ASP A 239 29.84 3.62 -2.58
N GLN A 240 28.95 2.63 -2.53
CA GLN A 240 27.84 2.56 -3.46
C GLN A 240 26.60 3.16 -2.78
N PRO A 241 25.79 3.96 -3.49
CA PRO A 241 24.53 4.47 -2.94
C PRO A 241 23.64 3.30 -2.56
N VAL A 242 23.25 3.24 -1.28
CA VAL A 242 22.27 2.25 -0.80
C VAL A 242 20.92 2.57 -1.43
N THR A 243 20.54 1.78 -2.43
CA THR A 243 19.17 1.75 -2.95
C THR A 243 18.26 1.25 -1.82
N ILE A 244 17.43 2.14 -1.28
CA ILE A 244 16.35 1.78 -0.36
C ILE A 244 15.31 1.02 -1.18
N ASP A 245 15.32 -0.31 -1.07
CA ASP A 245 14.22 -1.14 -1.57
C ASP A 245 13.07 -1.05 -0.55
N PRO A 246 11.94 -0.40 -0.89
CA PRO A 246 10.81 -0.24 0.03
C PRO A 246 10.13 -1.57 0.39
N GLN A 247 10.49 -2.69 -0.25
CA GLN A 247 9.87 -3.97 -0.02
C GLN A 247 10.80 -5.05 0.55
N ASN A 248 12.14 -4.88 0.60
CA ASN A 248 12.97 -5.99 1.11
C ASN A 248 14.41 -5.75 1.59
N SER A 249 14.92 -4.54 1.81
CA SER A 249 16.24 -4.44 2.47
C SER A 249 16.46 -3.17 3.28
N PHE A 250 16.48 -3.35 4.60
CA PHE A 250 17.12 -2.42 5.52
C PHE A 250 18.60 -2.80 5.69
N SER A 251 19.43 -1.87 6.18
CA SER A 251 20.88 -2.05 6.36
C SER A 251 21.26 -3.30 7.17
N ALA A 252 22.52 -3.73 7.07
CA ALA A 252 23.06 -4.89 7.80
C ALA A 252 22.95 -4.77 9.35
N ASP A 253 22.54 -3.62 9.86
CA ASP A 253 22.43 -3.31 11.29
C ASP A 253 21.15 -3.86 11.93
N TRP A 254 20.19 -4.34 11.13
CA TRP A 254 18.94 -4.90 11.64
C TRP A 254 19.14 -6.33 12.12
N ILE A 255 18.89 -6.54 13.41
CA ILE A 255 18.99 -7.85 14.05
C ILE A 255 17.68 -8.62 13.81
N PRO A 256 17.71 -9.77 13.12
CA PRO A 256 16.52 -10.60 12.96
C PRO A 256 16.17 -11.28 14.28
N VAL A 257 14.95 -11.05 14.76
CA VAL A 257 14.41 -11.67 15.99
C VAL A 257 13.54 -12.87 15.65
N PHE A 258 12.81 -12.79 14.54
CA PHE A 258 11.93 -13.85 14.06
C PHE A 258 11.98 -13.95 12.54
N LYS A 259 11.99 -15.19 12.06
CA LYS A 259 11.76 -15.57 10.67
C LYS A 259 10.72 -16.69 10.60
N PRO A 260 10.01 -16.88 9.47
CA PRO A 260 8.91 -17.83 9.34
C PRO A 260 9.30 -19.30 9.59
N ASP A 261 10.57 -19.66 9.39
CA ASP A 261 11.15 -20.98 9.69
C ASP A 261 11.32 -21.24 11.19
N GLU A 262 11.21 -20.21 12.03
CA GLU A 262 11.36 -20.25 13.49
C GLU A 262 10.00 -20.16 14.21
N ALA A 263 8.95 -20.77 13.63
CA ALA A 263 7.59 -20.74 14.17
C ALA A 263 7.46 -21.32 15.59
N ASP A 264 8.42 -22.16 16.01
CA ASP A 264 8.54 -22.71 17.37
C ASP A 264 8.82 -21.63 18.45
N LYS A 265 9.35 -20.47 18.06
CA LYS A 265 9.52 -19.31 18.95
C LYS A 265 8.20 -18.61 19.29
N ILE A 266 7.11 -18.95 18.59
CA ILE A 266 5.79 -18.38 18.79
C ILE A 266 5.00 -19.23 19.78
N LYS A 267 4.44 -18.56 20.79
CA LYS A 267 3.53 -19.16 21.77
C LYS A 267 2.17 -18.51 21.66
N SER A 268 1.19 -19.29 21.22
CA SER A 268 -0.19 -18.86 21.07
C SER A 268 -0.93 -18.93 22.41
N GLY A 269 -1.72 -17.88 22.71
CA GLY A 269 -2.64 -17.89 23.84
C GLY A 269 -3.82 -18.87 23.66
N PRO A 270 -4.64 -19.08 24.70
CA PRO A 270 -5.76 -20.03 24.67
C PRO A 270 -6.81 -19.77 23.58
N ARG A 271 -6.94 -18.51 23.15
CA ARG A 271 -7.87 -18.05 22.11
C ARG A 271 -7.11 -17.46 20.92
N ALA A 272 -5.93 -18.01 20.62
CA ALA A 272 -5.13 -17.65 19.48
C ALA A 272 -4.64 -18.88 18.71
N ARG A 273 -4.49 -18.76 17.40
CA ARG A 273 -4.01 -19.81 16.51
C ARG A 273 -2.91 -19.28 15.60
N THR A 274 -1.99 -20.18 15.25
CA THR A 274 -0.86 -19.90 14.38
C THR A 274 -0.73 -21.00 13.34
N GLU A 275 -0.53 -20.63 12.09
CA GLU A 275 -0.39 -21.56 10.97
C GLU A 275 0.79 -21.14 10.08
N ASN A 276 1.64 -22.09 9.72
CA ASN A 276 2.72 -21.84 8.77
C ASN A 276 2.14 -21.89 7.36
N ILE A 277 2.29 -20.80 6.62
CA ILE A 277 1.74 -20.66 5.28
C ILE A 277 2.82 -20.16 4.32
N THR A 278 2.57 -20.35 3.03
CA THR A 278 3.36 -19.73 1.97
C THR A 278 2.41 -18.90 1.13
N GLU A 279 2.61 -17.58 1.13
CA GLU A 279 1.86 -16.64 0.30
C GLU A 279 2.73 -16.25 -0.92
N ASN A 280 2.16 -15.50 -1.87
CA ASN A 280 2.91 -15.01 -3.04
C ASN A 280 4.14 -14.18 -2.64
N ASP A 281 4.08 -13.50 -1.49
CA ASP A 281 5.13 -12.62 -0.96
C ASP A 281 6.16 -13.35 -0.07
N GLY A 282 6.14 -14.70 -0.09
CA GLY A 282 7.07 -15.58 0.62
C GLY A 282 6.43 -16.38 1.76
N PRO A 283 7.23 -17.19 2.48
CA PRO A 283 6.76 -17.90 3.67
C PRO A 283 6.37 -16.90 4.77
N ALA A 284 5.33 -17.22 5.52
CA ALA A 284 4.84 -16.41 6.64
C ALA A 284 4.19 -17.31 7.71
N VAL A 285 4.04 -16.77 8.91
CA VAL A 285 3.18 -17.39 9.93
C VAL A 285 1.90 -16.58 10.04
N ARG A 286 0.77 -17.22 9.75
CA ARG A 286 -0.55 -16.61 9.92
C ARG A 286 -0.92 -16.62 11.39
N LEU A 287 -1.19 -15.44 11.93
CA LEU A 287 -1.59 -15.18 13.30
C LEU A 287 -3.08 -14.89 13.34
N ILE A 288 -3.85 -15.62 14.15
CA ILE A 288 -5.30 -15.46 14.28
C ILE A 288 -5.67 -15.37 15.76
N SER A 289 -6.05 -14.18 16.21
CA SER A 289 -6.56 -13.89 17.55
C SER A 289 -8.09 -13.95 17.55
N GLU A 290 -8.67 -14.94 18.24
CA GLU A 290 -10.13 -15.10 18.37
C GLU A 290 -10.75 -14.21 19.46
N SER A 291 -9.94 -13.38 20.11
CA SER A 291 -10.32 -12.46 21.17
C SER A 291 -9.39 -11.24 21.15
N GLY A 292 -9.95 -10.05 21.36
CA GLY A 292 -9.17 -8.81 21.56
C GLY A 292 -8.55 -8.67 22.96
N ALA A 293 -8.83 -9.62 23.87
CA ALA A 293 -8.28 -9.64 25.22
C ALA A 293 -6.99 -10.49 25.31
N ALA A 294 -6.45 -10.62 26.53
CA ALA A 294 -5.15 -11.26 26.76
C ALA A 294 -5.10 -12.75 26.40
N ASP A 295 -6.24 -13.42 26.33
CA ASP A 295 -6.38 -14.80 25.89
C ASP A 295 -6.15 -14.99 24.39
N GLY A 296 -6.38 -13.95 23.59
CA GLY A 296 -6.10 -13.91 22.14
C GLY A 296 -4.69 -13.44 21.79
N ASN A 297 -3.84 -13.21 22.78
CA ASN A 297 -2.48 -12.74 22.56
C ASN A 297 -1.56 -13.87 22.07
N ILE A 298 -0.64 -13.51 21.18
CA ILE A 298 0.41 -14.37 20.63
C ILE A 298 1.76 -13.79 21.04
N SER A 299 2.61 -14.58 21.66
CA SER A 299 3.89 -14.12 22.20
C SER A 299 5.06 -14.68 21.40
N VAL A 300 5.97 -13.80 21.00
CA VAL A 300 7.23 -14.14 20.33
C VAL A 300 8.39 -13.90 21.31
N SER A 301 9.25 -14.90 21.47
CA SER A 301 10.41 -14.79 22.37
C SER A 301 11.51 -13.94 21.75
N VAL A 302 12.00 -12.93 22.48
CA VAL A 302 13.14 -12.09 22.09
C VAL A 302 14.38 -12.50 22.90
N PRO A 303 15.47 -12.96 22.25
CA PRO A 303 16.66 -13.44 22.97
C PRO A 303 17.32 -12.36 23.83
N ALA A 304 17.91 -12.77 24.95
CA ALA A 304 18.64 -11.88 25.87
C ALA A 304 19.80 -11.14 25.18
N SER A 305 20.47 -11.78 24.21
CA SER A 305 21.56 -11.17 23.44
C SER A 305 21.12 -9.98 22.59
N VAL A 306 19.87 -9.97 22.13
CA VAL A 306 19.29 -8.82 21.42
C VAL A 306 18.94 -7.74 22.42
N LEU A 307 18.28 -8.10 23.54
CA LEU A 307 17.90 -7.16 24.59
C LEU A 307 19.09 -6.43 25.22
N GLN A 308 20.23 -7.12 25.38
CA GLN A 308 21.49 -6.53 25.85
C GLN A 308 21.97 -5.38 24.96
N GLN A 309 21.73 -5.45 23.65
CA GLN A 309 22.11 -4.40 22.70
C GLN A 309 21.16 -3.21 22.72
N LEU A 310 19.95 -3.35 23.30
CA LEU A 310 18.96 -2.27 23.42
C LEU A 310 19.09 -1.49 24.74
N ALA A 311 19.85 -2.00 25.70
CA ALA A 311 19.93 -1.42 27.04
C ALA A 311 20.49 0.00 26.99
N GLY A 312 19.74 0.96 27.55
CA GLY A 312 20.12 2.37 27.55
C GLY A 312 20.06 3.08 26.19
N LYS A 313 19.52 2.43 25.15
CA LYS A 313 19.46 2.94 23.77
C LYS A 313 18.03 3.18 23.31
N SER A 314 17.87 4.08 22.33
CA SER A 314 16.60 4.30 21.63
C SER A 314 16.57 3.44 20.38
N SER A 315 15.81 2.35 20.43
CA SER A 315 15.81 1.31 19.38
C SER A 315 14.52 1.32 18.57
N THR A 316 14.57 0.80 17.35
CA THR A 316 13.38 0.65 16.49
C THR A 316 13.07 -0.82 16.26
N ILE A 317 11.83 -1.22 16.49
CA ILE A 317 11.32 -2.57 16.23
C ILE A 317 10.46 -2.49 14.96
N ALA A 318 10.73 -3.37 13.99
CA ALA A 318 9.96 -3.50 12.76
C ALA A 318 9.28 -4.87 12.70
N LEU A 319 7.98 -4.86 12.40
CA LEU A 319 7.20 -6.07 12.13
C LEU A 319 6.69 -6.00 10.70
N THR A 320 7.09 -6.94 9.85
CA THR A 320 6.59 -7.04 8.47
C THR A 320 5.30 -7.85 8.47
N LEU A 321 4.18 -7.18 8.18
CA LEU A 321 2.82 -7.70 8.34
C LEU A 321 2.00 -7.55 7.05
N GLN A 322 1.00 -8.42 6.89
CA GLN A 322 -0.02 -8.32 5.83
C GLN A 322 -1.35 -8.85 6.35
N SER A 323 -2.46 -8.21 6.01
CA SER A 323 -3.80 -8.66 6.36
C SER A 323 -4.20 -9.87 5.50
N THR A 324 -4.93 -10.82 6.08
CA THR A 324 -5.55 -11.90 5.31
C THR A 324 -6.85 -11.48 4.63
N THR A 325 -7.37 -10.29 4.96
CA THR A 325 -8.63 -9.73 4.44
C THR A 325 -8.39 -8.43 3.68
N ASP A 326 -9.31 -8.08 2.79
CA ASP A 326 -9.26 -6.80 2.07
C ASP A 326 -9.55 -5.59 2.98
N GLU A 327 -10.34 -5.80 4.05
CA GLU A 327 -10.52 -4.79 5.08
C GLU A 327 -9.27 -4.64 5.95
N PRO A 328 -8.86 -3.40 6.29
CA PRO A 328 -7.78 -3.16 7.23
C PRO A 328 -8.09 -3.75 8.62
N THR A 329 -7.11 -4.46 9.19
CA THR A 329 -7.23 -5.08 10.50
C THR A 329 -6.39 -4.33 11.53
N GLN A 330 -6.97 -4.05 12.70
CA GLN A 330 -6.29 -3.37 13.80
C GLN A 330 -5.52 -4.38 14.65
N VAL A 331 -4.20 -4.29 14.59
CA VAL A 331 -3.27 -5.16 15.32
C VAL A 331 -2.70 -4.38 16.50
N THR A 332 -2.48 -5.06 17.63
CA THR A 332 -1.76 -4.45 18.76
C THR A 332 -0.45 -5.16 19.02
N VAL A 333 0.59 -4.38 19.29
CA VAL A 333 1.93 -4.87 19.65
C VAL A 333 2.33 -4.28 20.98
N GLU A 334 2.81 -5.13 21.87
CA GLU A 334 3.29 -4.80 23.21
C GLU A 334 4.56 -5.60 23.47
N CYS A 335 5.49 -5.07 24.26
CA CYS A 335 6.72 -5.78 24.60
C CYS A 335 6.91 -5.80 26.11
N ASN A 336 7.44 -6.91 26.62
CA ASN A 336 7.85 -7.08 27.99
C ASN A 336 9.28 -7.63 28.00
N PHE A 337 10.24 -6.74 28.23
CA PHE A 337 11.67 -7.04 28.23
C PHE A 337 12.24 -7.07 29.65
N GLN A 338 11.42 -7.49 30.62
CA GLN A 338 11.82 -7.71 32.00
C GLN A 338 12.43 -6.46 32.66
N SER A 339 13.71 -6.50 33.05
CA SER A 339 14.39 -5.40 33.71
C SER A 339 14.47 -4.13 32.87
N LEU A 340 14.49 -4.25 31.52
CA LEU A 340 14.48 -3.11 30.61
C LEU A 340 13.15 -2.36 30.62
N GLY A 341 12.06 -3.06 30.96
CA GLY A 341 10.72 -2.53 30.99
C GLY A 341 9.84 -3.06 29.87
N ASN A 342 8.73 -2.39 29.67
CA ASN A 342 7.75 -2.66 28.63
C ASN A 342 7.66 -1.47 27.68
N CYS A 343 7.25 -1.73 26.44
CA CYS A 343 6.69 -0.68 25.60
C CYS A 343 5.20 -0.60 25.84
N ALA A 344 4.65 0.60 25.68
CA ALA A 344 3.22 0.79 25.68
C ALA A 344 2.57 -0.12 24.61
N ARG A 345 1.27 -0.36 24.73
CA ARG A 345 0.55 -1.07 23.68
C ARG A 345 0.37 -0.17 22.47
N HIS A 346 1.06 -0.48 21.38
CA HIS A 346 0.94 0.23 20.12
C HIS A 346 -0.11 -0.43 19.23
N ARG A 347 -0.86 0.38 18.48
CA ARG A 347 -1.89 -0.08 17.55
C ARG A 347 -1.47 0.27 16.13
N PHE A 348 -1.61 -0.68 15.23
CA PHE A 348 -1.29 -0.53 13.82
C PHE A 348 -2.47 -0.99 12.97
N SER A 349 -2.67 -0.32 11.84
CA SER A 349 -3.65 -0.73 10.83
C SER A 349 -2.92 -1.48 9.73
N VAL A 350 -3.17 -2.78 9.61
CA VAL A 350 -2.54 -3.65 8.62
C VAL A 350 -3.48 -3.84 7.43
N THR A 351 -2.99 -3.64 6.21
CA THR A 351 -3.74 -3.77 4.96
C THR A 351 -3.36 -5.04 4.20
N ARG A 352 -4.00 -5.28 3.04
CA ARG A 352 -3.67 -6.42 2.16
C ARG A 352 -2.28 -6.29 1.52
N GLU A 353 -1.69 -5.10 1.55
CA GLU A 353 -0.32 -4.86 1.09
C GLU A 353 0.68 -5.17 2.22
N LYS A 354 1.73 -5.92 1.88
CA LYS A 354 2.83 -6.20 2.79
C LYS A 354 3.52 -4.91 3.20
N SER A 355 3.55 -4.61 4.49
CA SER A 355 4.09 -3.36 5.03
C SER A 355 4.73 -3.57 6.40
N ASP A 356 5.61 -2.65 6.76
CA ASP A 356 6.32 -2.68 8.04
C ASP A 356 5.65 -1.77 9.08
N ALA A 357 5.24 -2.38 10.19
CA ALA A 357 4.84 -1.67 11.39
C ALA A 357 6.09 -1.30 12.21
N LEU A 358 6.42 -0.01 12.24
CA LEU A 358 7.58 0.52 12.94
C LEU A 358 7.20 1.06 14.32
N LEU A 359 7.96 0.62 15.32
CA LEU A 359 7.82 1.03 16.71
C LEU A 359 9.16 1.54 17.24
N GLN A 360 9.23 2.82 17.60
CA GLN A 360 10.35 3.36 18.35
C GLN A 360 10.15 3.10 19.85
N VAL A 361 11.14 2.48 20.48
CA VAL A 361 11.17 2.21 21.91
C VAL A 361 12.41 2.84 22.54
N LYS A 362 12.22 3.47 23.70
CA LYS A 362 13.31 4.00 24.51
C LYS A 362 13.30 3.30 25.86
N PHE A 363 14.41 2.67 26.21
CA PHE A 363 14.58 2.04 27.52
C PHE A 363 15.56 2.88 28.35
N ASP A 364 15.03 3.62 29.33
CA ASP A 364 15.85 4.45 30.23
C ASP A 364 16.75 3.63 31.16
N ARG A 365 16.46 2.33 31.28
CA ARG A 365 17.23 1.41 32.11
C ARG A 365 18.37 0.80 31.31
N SER A 366 19.59 0.94 31.83
CA SER A 366 20.81 0.37 31.27
C SER A 366 21.08 -1.07 31.74
N LEU A 367 20.30 -1.60 32.69
CA LEU A 367 20.47 -2.97 33.17
C LEU A 367 19.85 -3.96 32.18
N ALA A 368 20.70 -4.52 31.33
CA ALA A 368 20.31 -5.55 30.39
C ALA A 368 19.82 -6.83 31.12
N PRO A 369 18.76 -7.48 30.61
CA PRO A 369 18.24 -8.71 31.20
C PRO A 369 19.10 -9.89 30.74
N ASN A 370 19.26 -10.89 31.60
CA ASN A 370 19.94 -12.14 31.27
C ASN A 370 18.98 -13.25 30.81
N SER A 371 17.68 -12.93 30.71
CA SER A 371 16.62 -13.83 30.28
C SER A 371 15.92 -13.29 29.03
N PRO A 372 15.34 -14.16 28.19
CA PRO A 372 14.52 -13.72 27.07
C PRO A 372 13.35 -12.82 27.51
N GLY A 373 13.04 -11.84 26.68
CA GLY A 373 11.81 -11.04 26.78
C GLY A 373 10.73 -11.58 25.83
N THR A 374 9.56 -10.94 25.85
CA THR A 374 8.43 -11.34 25.01
C THR A 374 7.87 -10.14 24.26
N LEU A 375 7.68 -10.29 22.95
CA LEU A 375 6.88 -9.40 22.12
C LEU A 375 5.50 -10.04 21.96
N THR A 376 4.47 -9.36 22.45
CA THR A 376 3.09 -9.81 22.41
C THR A 376 2.32 -9.10 21.30
N ILE A 377 1.67 -9.88 20.45
CA ILE A 377 0.92 -9.44 19.28
C ILE A 377 -0.53 -9.93 19.43
N ASN A 378 -1.50 -9.08 19.15
CA ASN A 378 -2.90 -9.47 18.96
C ASN A 378 -3.33 -9.08 17.55
N SER A 379 -3.72 -10.05 16.73
CA SER A 379 -3.97 -9.84 15.31
C SER A 379 -5.26 -9.07 15.02
N ASP A 380 -6.22 -9.07 15.94
CA ASP A 380 -7.52 -8.44 15.73
C ASP A 380 -8.13 -7.98 17.05
N LEU A 381 -7.96 -6.68 17.33
CA LEU A 381 -8.50 -6.09 18.55
C LEU A 381 -10.03 -6.17 18.63
N ASP A 382 -10.73 -6.26 17.50
CA ASP A 382 -12.18 -6.38 17.45
C ASP A 382 -12.67 -7.79 17.81
N GLY A 383 -11.77 -8.78 17.94
CA GLY A 383 -12.10 -10.16 18.29
C GLY A 383 -12.93 -10.90 17.22
N LYS A 384 -12.86 -10.46 15.95
CA LYS A 384 -13.58 -11.08 14.83
C LYS A 384 -12.78 -12.24 14.21
N ALA A 385 -11.67 -12.64 14.84
CA ALA A 385 -10.76 -13.67 14.34
C ALA A 385 -10.17 -13.34 12.95
N ARG A 386 -9.95 -12.05 12.65
CA ARG A 386 -9.22 -11.65 11.44
C ARG A 386 -7.74 -12.02 11.57
N GLY A 387 -7.21 -12.64 10.51
CA GLY A 387 -5.83 -13.09 10.46
C GLY A 387 -4.90 -12.01 9.93
N ILE A 388 -3.65 -12.06 10.39
CA ILE A 388 -2.53 -11.36 9.75
C ILE A 388 -1.41 -12.34 9.45
N ASN A 389 -0.72 -12.17 8.34
CA ASN A 389 0.49 -12.89 7.99
C ASN A 389 1.70 -12.12 8.55
N LEU A 390 2.50 -12.78 9.38
CA LEU A 390 3.76 -12.25 9.91
C LEU A 390 4.93 -12.82 9.10
N PHE A 391 5.69 -11.94 8.45
CA PHE A 391 6.84 -12.33 7.62
C PHE A 391 8.17 -12.22 8.35
N ALA A 392 8.33 -11.24 9.23
CA ALA A 392 9.57 -11.02 9.96
C ALA A 392 9.37 -10.10 11.17
N ILE A 393 10.23 -10.26 12.18
CA ILE A 393 10.43 -9.27 13.24
C ILE A 393 11.92 -8.94 13.29
N ARG A 394 12.23 -7.65 13.23
CA ARG A 394 13.61 -7.15 13.24
C ARG A 394 13.73 -6.01 14.25
N ILE A 395 14.92 -5.85 14.81
CA ILE A 395 15.21 -4.75 15.74
C ILE A 395 16.49 -4.04 15.29
N LEU A 396 16.41 -2.72 15.19
CA LEU A 396 17.55 -1.84 15.01
C LEU A 396 17.91 -1.22 16.37
N PRO A 397 19.04 -1.62 16.98
CA PRO A 397 19.54 -0.96 18.18
C PRO A 397 19.86 0.51 17.89
N GLY A 398 19.50 1.39 18.83
CA GLY A 398 19.97 2.78 18.79
C GLY A 398 21.49 2.89 18.92
N GLN A 399 22.04 4.02 18.48
CA GLN A 399 23.43 4.36 18.77
C GLN A 399 23.58 4.82 20.22
#